data_AF-A0A7S1WAH3-F1
#
_entry.id   AF-A0A7S1WAH3-F1
#
_cell.length_a   1.000
_cell.length_b   1.000
_cell.length_c   1.000
_cell.angle_alpha   90.00
_cell.angle_beta   90.00
_cell.angle_gamma   90.00
#
_symmetry.space_group_name_H-M   'P 1'
#
loop_
_entity.id
_entity.type
_entity.pdbx_description
1 polymer ?
#
loop_
_entity_poly.entity_id
_entity_poly.type
_entity_poly.pdbx_seq_one_letter_code
_entity_poly.pdbx_strand_id
1 'polypeptide(L)'
;LGEAAGPEAAVPVKAAAQARLGSFFSKVTREEPHRLSRFSSQAWLKYEGRLLRALLGRAQSITQLPMELVNQSEQLQVVHYLRRGHYACHHDSSPDTIDGGAARVATL
;
A
#
# COMPACT_ATOMS: atom_id res chain seq x y z
N LEU A 1 -47.54 15.19 -35.75
CA LEU A 1 -48.14 14.27 -34.75
C LEU A 1 -47.59 12.88 -35.07
N GLY A 2 -46.69 12.23 -34.36
CA GLY A 2 -46.02 12.44 -33.08
C GLY A 2 -44.77 11.54 -33.09
N GLU A 3 -43.62 12.11 -32.79
CA GLU A 3 -42.76 11.72 -31.65
C GLU A 3 -42.19 10.31 -31.75
N ALA A 4 -41.00 10.22 -32.37
CA ALA A 4 -40.14 9.05 -32.29
C ALA A 4 -39.54 8.98 -30.88
N ALA A 5 -39.95 7.98 -30.10
CA ALA A 5 -39.30 7.63 -28.84
C ALA A 5 -37.83 7.27 -29.12
N GLY A 6 -36.92 8.15 -28.69
CA GLY A 6 -35.48 7.92 -28.77
C GLY A 6 -35.08 6.72 -27.89
N PRO A 7 -33.94 6.08 -28.18
CA PRO A 7 -33.47 4.96 -27.38
C PRO A 7 -33.18 5.48 -25.96
N GLU A 8 -33.99 5.02 -25.00
CA GLU A 8 -33.72 5.17 -23.58
C GLU A 8 -32.34 4.56 -23.31
N ALA A 9 -31.36 5.43 -23.04
CA ALA A 9 -29.99 5.03 -22.81
C ALA A 9 -29.94 4.14 -21.58
N ALA A 10 -29.94 2.83 -21.80
CA ALA A 10 -29.73 1.83 -20.76
C ALA A 10 -28.37 2.12 -20.11
N VAL A 11 -28.39 2.71 -18.91
CA VAL A 11 -27.19 2.82 -18.09
C VAL A 11 -26.66 1.40 -17.92
N PRO A 12 -25.42 1.09 -18.37
CA PRO A 12 -24.96 -0.29 -18.38
C PRO A 12 -24.94 -0.79 -16.95
N VAL A 13 -25.76 -1.80 -16.64
CA VAL A 13 -25.96 -2.40 -15.31
C VAL A 13 -24.64 -2.70 -14.60
N LYS A 14 -23.58 -3.01 -15.37
CA LYS A 14 -22.21 -3.19 -14.89
C LYS A 14 -21.62 -1.96 -14.18
N ALA A 15 -21.81 -0.76 -14.73
CA ALA A 15 -21.27 0.47 -14.14
C ALA A 15 -21.96 0.82 -12.81
N ALA A 16 -23.29 0.66 -12.75
CA ALA A 16 -24.05 0.87 -11.52
C ALA A 16 -23.70 -0.16 -10.43
N ALA A 17 -23.49 -1.43 -10.80
CA ALA A 17 -23.04 -2.46 -9.88
C ALA A 17 -21.61 -2.19 -9.36
N GLN A 18 -20.71 -1.73 -10.23
CA GLN A 18 -19.34 -1.40 -9.85
C GLN A 18 -19.27 -0.20 -8.91
N ALA A 19 -20.09 0.82 -9.14
CA ALA A 19 -20.21 1.98 -8.24
C ALA A 19 -20.74 1.57 -6.85
N ARG A 20 -21.74 0.68 -6.79
CA ARG A 20 -22.28 0.14 -5.52
C ARG A 20 -21.26 -0.69 -4.75
N LEU A 21 -20.45 -1.47 -5.46
CA LEU A 21 -19.39 -2.26 -4.84
C LEU A 21 -18.28 -1.36 -4.26
N GLY A 22 -17.88 -0.34 -5.01
CA GLY A 22 -16.90 0.66 -4.54
C GLY A 22 -17.39 1.42 -3.30
N SER A 23 -18.67 1.81 -3.26
CA SER A 23 -19.23 2.50 -2.09
C SER A 23 -19.34 1.58 -0.86
N PHE A 24 -19.68 0.30 -1.06
CA PHE A 24 -19.65 -0.70 0.01
C PHE A 24 -18.27 -0.84 0.63
N PHE A 25 -17.22 -1.05 -0.18
CA PHE A 25 -15.86 -1.18 0.35
C PHE A 25 -15.37 0.09 1.04
N SER A 26 -15.69 1.27 0.49
CA SER A 26 -15.37 2.55 1.12
C SER A 26 -16.00 2.67 2.50
N LYS A 27 -17.25 2.21 2.65
CA LYS A 27 -17.98 2.17 3.93
C LYS A 27 -17.30 1.23 4.92
N VAL A 28 -16.98 0.01 4.52
CA VAL A 28 -16.31 -0.99 5.38
C VAL A 28 -14.94 -0.49 5.83
N THR A 29 -14.13 0.08 4.94
CA THR A 29 -12.81 0.65 5.28
C THR A 29 -12.91 1.74 6.34
N ARG A 30 -13.96 2.57 6.29
CA ARG A 30 -14.15 3.69 7.22
C ARG A 30 -14.74 3.24 8.56
N GLU A 31 -15.73 2.36 8.54
CA GLU A 31 -16.56 2.02 9.70
C GLU A 31 -16.07 0.76 10.42
N GLU A 32 -15.42 -0.15 9.69
CA GLU A 32 -14.94 -1.44 10.21
C GLU A 32 -13.46 -1.70 9.83
N PRO A 33 -12.54 -0.78 10.15
CA PRO A 33 -11.14 -0.90 9.71
C PRO A 33 -10.42 -2.14 10.28
N HIS A 34 -10.95 -2.70 11.36
CA HIS A 34 -10.47 -3.94 11.96
C HIS A 34 -10.73 -5.19 11.08
N ARG A 35 -11.47 -5.08 9.97
CA ARG A 35 -11.68 -6.16 8.99
C ARG A 35 -10.71 -6.11 7.83
N LEU A 36 -9.92 -5.04 7.71
CA LEU A 36 -8.87 -4.92 6.70
C LEU A 36 -7.73 -5.87 7.02
N SER A 37 -6.93 -6.27 6.03
CA SER A 37 -5.72 -7.06 6.29
C SER A 37 -4.68 -6.30 7.12
N ARG A 38 -4.72 -4.97 7.08
CA ARG A 38 -3.86 -4.08 7.87
C ARG A 38 -4.68 -2.93 8.44
N PHE A 39 -4.59 -2.72 9.74
CA PHE A 39 -5.17 -1.56 10.42
C PHE A 39 -4.09 -0.87 11.27
N SER A 40 -3.49 0.17 10.69
CA SER A 40 -2.44 0.98 11.31
C SER A 40 -2.45 2.41 10.77
N SER A 41 -1.86 3.34 11.52
CA SER A 41 -1.42 4.63 10.98
C SER A 41 0.03 4.51 10.52
N GLN A 42 0.40 5.22 9.45
CA GLN A 42 1.75 5.15 8.89
C GLN A 42 2.23 6.52 8.43
N ALA A 43 3.53 6.75 8.55
CA ALA A 43 4.25 7.89 8.02
C ALA A 43 5.56 7.42 7.36
N TRP A 44 6.02 8.18 6.36
CA TRP A 44 7.27 7.93 5.67
C TRP A 44 8.24 9.07 5.94
N LEU A 45 9.43 8.73 6.43
CA LEU A 45 10.47 9.70 6.74
C LEU A 45 11.62 9.53 5.76
N LYS A 46 11.95 10.61 5.04
CA LYS A 46 13.20 10.67 4.28
C LYS A 46 14.37 10.64 5.26
N TYR A 47 15.47 10.00 4.86
CA TYR A 47 16.72 9.98 5.63
C TYR A 47 17.47 11.32 5.57
N GLU A 48 16.78 12.39 5.95
CA GLU A 48 17.31 13.75 6.03
C GLU A 48 17.73 14.06 7.47
N GLY A 49 18.78 14.88 7.62
CA GLY A 49 19.36 15.21 8.93
C GLY A 49 20.27 14.13 9.52
N ARG A 50 21.07 14.53 10.51
CA ARG A 50 22.13 13.69 11.09
C ARG A 50 21.58 12.42 11.76
N LEU A 51 20.47 12.55 12.47
CA LEU A 51 19.88 11.45 13.25
C LEU A 51 19.39 10.31 12.35
N LEU A 52 18.59 10.62 11.34
CA LEU A 52 18.03 9.60 10.44
C LEU A 52 19.12 8.99 9.56
N ARG A 53 20.11 9.77 9.08
CA ARG A 53 21.25 9.19 8.36
C ARG A 53 22.08 8.23 9.20
N ALA A 54 22.18 8.46 10.51
CA ALA A 54 22.86 7.52 11.40
C ALA A 54 22.13 6.16 11.50
N LEU A 55 20.83 6.09 11.19
CA LEU A 55 20.12 4.81 11.09
C LEU A 55 20.59 4.01 9.87
N LEU A 56 20.83 4.64 8.71
CA LEU A 56 21.35 3.95 7.53
C LEU A 56 22.73 3.34 7.78
N GLY A 57 23.62 4.06 8.47
CA GLY A 57 24.92 3.52 8.87
C GLY A 57 24.81 2.31 9.79
N ARG A 58 23.86 2.33 10.73
CA ARG A 58 23.59 1.17 11.59
C ARG A 58 22.98 0.01 10.81
N ALA A 59 22.02 0.29 9.92
CA ALA A 59 21.40 -0.70 9.06
C ALA A 59 22.48 -1.42 8.22
N GLN A 60 23.38 -0.66 7.58
CA GLN A 60 24.53 -1.19 6.85
C GLN A 60 25.42 -2.07 7.73
N SER A 61 25.74 -1.64 8.95
CA SER A 61 26.58 -2.43 9.86
C SER A 61 25.93 -3.74 10.32
N ILE A 62 24.60 -3.83 10.35
CA ILE A 62 23.89 -5.05 10.79
C ILE A 62 23.68 -5.99 9.61
N THR A 63 23.25 -5.46 8.47
CA THR A 63 22.94 -6.27 7.28
C THR A 63 24.17 -6.64 6.46
N GLN A 64 25.30 -5.94 6.69
CA GLN A 64 26.55 -6.10 5.94
C GLN A 64 26.38 -5.85 4.43
N LEU A 65 25.31 -5.17 4.03
CA LEU A 65 25.08 -4.79 2.64
C LEU A 65 25.97 -3.61 2.24
N PRO A 66 26.39 -3.52 0.97
CA PRO A 66 27.07 -2.34 0.46
C PRO A 66 26.24 -1.07 0.69
N MET A 67 26.89 0.03 1.04
CA MET A 67 26.21 1.29 1.36
C MET A 67 25.42 1.82 0.15
N GLU A 68 25.85 1.50 -1.05
CA GLU A 68 25.15 1.80 -2.30
C GLU A 68 23.75 1.18 -2.34
N LEU A 69 23.61 -0.07 -1.88
CA LEU A 69 22.33 -0.77 -1.84
C LEU A 69 21.46 -0.25 -0.68
N VAL A 70 22.07 0.00 0.48
CA VAL A 70 21.36 0.60 1.62
C VAL A 70 20.79 1.98 1.27
N ASN A 71 21.53 2.80 0.52
CA ASN A 71 21.05 4.11 0.06
C ASN A 71 19.95 4.04 -1.02
N GLN A 72 19.79 2.88 -1.68
CA GLN A 72 18.69 2.62 -2.62
C GLN A 72 17.44 2.04 -1.92
N SER A 73 17.50 1.83 -0.61
CA SER A 73 16.37 1.31 0.16
C SER A 73 15.22 2.33 0.22
N GLU A 74 14.03 1.84 0.57
CA GLU A 74 12.86 2.68 0.73
C GLU A 74 13.02 3.69 1.87
N GLN A 75 12.14 4.68 1.92
CA GLN A 75 12.13 5.63 3.04
C GLN A 75 11.74 4.92 4.33
N LEU A 76 12.18 5.44 5.48
CA LEU A 76 11.85 4.84 6.77
C LEU A 76 10.33 4.89 7.00
N GLN A 77 9.68 3.72 7.03
CA GLN A 77 8.28 3.60 7.41
C GLN A 77 8.13 3.58 8.93
N VAL A 78 7.36 4.52 9.47
CA VAL A 78 6.97 4.54 10.88
C VAL A 78 5.52 4.10 10.99
N VAL A 79 5.27 3.04 11.75
CA VAL A 79 3.94 2.43 11.90
C VAL A 79 3.46 2.56 13.34
N HIS A 80 2.20 2.94 13.51
CA HIS A 80 1.54 3.02 14.81
C HIS A 80 0.23 2.23 14.80
N TYR A 81 0.12 1.25 15.71
CA TYR A 81 -1.08 0.46 15.90
C TYR A 81 -1.93 1.05 17.03
N LEU A 82 -3.12 1.54 16.68
CA LEU A 82 -4.13 1.97 17.65
C LEU A 82 -4.85 0.77 18.27
N ARG A 83 -5.81 1.03 19.16
CA ARG A 83 -6.65 -0.03 19.75
C ARG A 83 -7.33 -0.85 18.63
N ARG A 84 -7.16 -2.18 18.67
CA ARG A 84 -7.56 -3.15 17.61
C ARG A 84 -6.76 -3.08 16.30
N GLY A 85 -5.70 -2.28 16.26
CA GLY A 85 -4.75 -2.27 15.17
C GLY A 85 -4.05 -3.62 15.04
N HIS A 86 -3.83 -4.06 13.82
CA HIS A 86 -3.26 -5.37 13.52
C HIS A 86 -2.67 -5.39 12.12
N TYR A 87 -1.88 -6.42 11.84
CA TYR A 87 -1.37 -6.73 10.52
C TYR A 87 -1.46 -8.24 10.31
N ALA A 88 -2.25 -8.66 9.32
CA ALA A 88 -2.33 -10.06 8.94
C ALA A 88 -0.98 -10.56 8.40
N CYS A 89 -0.73 -11.87 8.52
CA CYS A 89 0.46 -12.50 7.98
C CYS A 89 0.55 -12.28 6.46
N HIS A 90 1.69 -11.79 5.99
CA HIS A 90 1.96 -11.51 4.58
C HIS A 90 3.47 -11.56 4.32
N HIS A 91 3.86 -11.55 3.05
CA HIS A 91 5.23 -11.34 2.61
C HIS A 91 5.44 -9.86 2.26
N ASP A 92 6.60 -9.31 2.60
CA ASP A 92 6.96 -7.92 2.25
C ASP A 92 7.33 -7.76 0.77
N SER A 93 7.74 -8.86 0.12
CA SER A 93 8.05 -8.91 -1.31
C SER A 93 6.85 -9.36 -2.15
N SER A 94 6.75 -8.85 -3.37
CA SER A 94 5.78 -9.32 -4.36
C SER A 94 6.14 -10.74 -4.87
N PRO A 95 5.17 -11.57 -5.28
CA PRO A 95 5.48 -12.82 -5.99
C PRO A 95 6.34 -12.59 -7.23
N ASP A 96 6.10 -11.50 -7.97
CA ASP A 96 6.81 -11.18 -9.22
C ASP A 96 8.24 -10.68 -9.01
N THR A 97 8.67 -10.41 -7.77
CA THR A 97 10.01 -9.88 -7.50
C THR A 97 11.14 -10.90 -7.57
N ILE A 98 10.83 -12.17 -7.81
CA ILE A 98 11.80 -13.27 -7.86
C ILE A 98 12.04 -13.78 -9.29
N ASP A 99 11.09 -13.63 -10.22
CA ASP A 99 11.12 -14.33 -11.52
C ASP A 99 11.53 -13.48 -12.74
N GLY A 100 12.06 -12.27 -12.54
CA GLY A 100 12.39 -11.33 -13.63
C GLY A 100 13.88 -11.09 -13.92
N GLY A 101 14.81 -11.80 -13.28
CA GLY A 101 16.26 -11.61 -13.47
C GLY A 101 16.87 -10.36 -12.79
N ALA A 102 16.05 -9.54 -12.13
CA ALA A 102 16.50 -8.49 -11.22
C ALA A 102 15.97 -8.80 -9.82
N ALA A 103 16.83 -9.33 -8.95
CA ALA A 103 16.48 -9.52 -7.55
C ALA A 103 16.16 -8.15 -6.93
N ARG A 104 14.88 -7.89 -6.66
CA ARG A 104 14.52 -6.82 -5.73
C ARG A 104 14.77 -7.36 -4.35
N VAL A 105 15.92 -7.00 -3.79
CA VAL A 105 16.21 -7.26 -2.38
C VAL A 105 15.10 -6.60 -1.57
N ALA A 106 14.44 -7.36 -0.70
CA ALA A 106 13.51 -6.80 0.28
C ALA A 106 14.26 -5.67 1.00
N THR A 107 13.82 -4.45 0.79
CA THR A 107 14.55 -3.24 1.22
C THR A 107 14.16 -2.91 2.66
N LEU A 108 15.10 -2.32 3.40
CA LEU A 108 15.00 -2.00 4.82
C LEU A 108 14.20 -0.73 5.08
#